data_AF-A0A954WJW1-F1
#
_entry.id   AF-A0A954WJW1-F1
#
_cell.length_a   1.000
_cell.length_b   1.000
_cell.length_c   1.000
_cell.angle_alpha   90.00
_cell.angle_beta   90.00
_cell.angle_gamma   90.00
#
_symmetry.space_group_name_H-M   'P 1'
#
loop_
_entity.id
_entity.type
_entity.pdbx_description
1 polymer ?
#
loop_
_entity_poly.entity_id
_entity_poly.type
_entity_poly.pdbx_seq_one_letter_code
_entity_poly.pdbx_strand_id
1 'polypeptide(L)'
;MALADFLQQLDQLAAEANTAFEAAADADSLEAARVEFLGAKAGRLKAVQKLMGSVPGPEKPAAGKRLNEVKDEIQAAFQTCRDRLGTQPAKGKSAEQFDATLPGRSIRLGRLHPITQTIEELKDIMGRLGFSVAE
;
A
#
# COMPACT_ATOMS: atom_id res chain seq x y z
N MET A 1 -9.52 -11.82 40.59
CA MET A 1 -9.80 -10.44 40.15
C MET A 1 -11.28 -10.23 40.19
N ALA A 2 -11.73 -9.07 40.65
CA ALA A 2 -13.11 -8.67 40.39
C ALA A 2 -13.28 -8.50 38.87
N LEU A 3 -14.44 -8.86 38.31
CA LEU A 3 -14.72 -8.69 36.88
C LEU A 3 -14.52 -7.23 36.43
N ALA A 4 -14.75 -6.26 37.32
CA ALA A 4 -14.49 -4.84 37.05
C ALA A 4 -13.01 -4.55 36.70
N ASP A 5 -12.06 -5.13 37.43
CA ASP A 5 -10.62 -4.91 37.19
C ASP A 5 -10.19 -5.49 35.83
N PHE A 6 -10.77 -6.64 35.46
CA PHE A 6 -10.46 -7.30 34.20
C PHE A 6 -11.02 -6.53 32.99
N LEU A 7 -12.24 -5.99 33.12
CA LEU A 7 -12.84 -5.15 32.10
C LEU A 7 -12.05 -3.85 31.92
N GLN A 8 -11.63 -3.21 33.02
CA GLN A 8 -10.82 -2.00 32.97
C GLN A 8 -9.46 -2.23 32.30
N GLN A 9 -8.82 -3.39 32.55
CA GLN A 9 -7.58 -3.76 31.88
C GLN A 9 -7.77 -3.97 30.37
N LEU A 10 -8.90 -4.54 29.94
CA LEU A 10 -9.21 -4.71 28.53
C LEU A 10 -9.45 -3.38 27.81
N ASP A 11 -10.24 -2.49 28.43
CA ASP A 11 -10.53 -1.17 27.87
C ASP A 11 -9.26 -0.31 27.81
N GLN A 12 -8.38 -0.39 28.82
CA GLN A 12 -7.09 0.29 28.79
C GLN A 12 -6.17 -0.25 27.68
N LEU A 13 -6.15 -1.57 27.45
CA LEU A 13 -5.37 -2.18 26.38
C LEU A 13 -5.90 -1.76 25.00
N ALA A 14 -7.23 -1.65 24.84
CA ALA A 14 -7.86 -1.15 23.62
C ALA A 14 -7.44 0.30 23.33
N ALA A 15 -7.47 1.16 24.35
CA ALA A 15 -7.04 2.56 24.23
C ALA A 15 -5.55 2.66 23.86
N GLU A 16 -4.68 1.93 24.55
CA GLU A 16 -3.24 1.89 24.25
C GLU A 16 -2.98 1.42 22.82
N ALA A 17 -3.64 0.34 22.38
CA ALA A 17 -3.50 -0.17 21.01
C ALA A 17 -3.94 0.87 19.97
N ASN A 18 -5.08 1.55 20.18
CA ASN A 18 -5.54 2.61 19.29
C ASN A 18 -4.53 3.75 19.19
N THR A 19 -4.01 4.23 20.33
CA THR A 19 -3.00 5.30 20.32
C THR A 19 -1.71 4.89 19.60
N ALA A 20 -1.27 3.63 19.77
CA ALA A 20 -0.09 3.11 19.10
C ALA A 20 -0.29 2.99 17.59
N PHE A 21 -1.47 2.53 17.14
CA PHE A 21 -1.79 2.47 15.71
C PHE A 21 -1.94 3.85 15.09
N GLU A 22 -2.55 4.82 15.79
CA GLU A 22 -2.64 6.20 15.30
C GLU A 22 -1.27 6.88 15.18
N ALA A 23 -0.37 6.61 16.13
CA ALA A 23 1.00 7.14 16.15
C ALA A 23 1.93 6.49 15.12
N ALA A 24 1.59 5.31 14.59
CA ALA A 24 2.40 4.63 13.59
C ALA A 24 2.51 5.48 12.31
N ALA A 25 3.72 5.81 11.91
CA ALA A 25 4.01 6.70 10.79
C ALA A 25 4.43 5.96 9.51
N ASP A 26 4.84 4.70 9.64
CA ASP A 26 5.39 3.89 8.57
C ASP A 26 4.97 2.41 8.73
N ALA A 27 5.21 1.62 7.68
CA ALA A 27 4.84 0.20 7.66
C ALA A 27 5.57 -0.61 8.76
N ASP A 28 6.80 -0.22 9.08
CA ASP A 28 7.62 -0.91 10.08
C ASP A 28 7.13 -0.64 11.51
N SER A 29 6.78 0.60 11.86
CA SER A 29 6.16 0.92 13.16
C SER A 29 4.77 0.29 13.31
N LEU A 30 4.00 0.21 12.22
CA LEU A 30 2.70 -0.47 12.23
C LEU A 30 2.85 -1.98 12.50
N GLU A 31 3.80 -2.66 11.87
CA GLU A 31 4.06 -4.09 12.14
C GLU A 31 4.62 -4.31 13.56
N ALA A 32 5.49 -3.43 14.05
CA ALA A 32 5.97 -3.50 15.43
C ALA A 32 4.81 -3.40 16.45
N ALA A 33 3.90 -2.43 16.27
CA ALA A 33 2.70 -2.30 17.09
C ALA A 33 1.79 -3.55 16.96
N ARG A 34 1.60 -4.07 15.74
CA ARG A 34 0.82 -5.31 15.53
C ARG A 34 1.39 -6.48 16.32
N VAL A 35 2.71 -6.67 16.32
CA VAL A 35 3.37 -7.74 17.07
C VAL A 35 3.23 -7.53 18.58
N GLU A 36 3.33 -6.30 19.08
CA GLU A 36 3.20 -5.98 20.50
C GLU A 36 1.79 -6.28 21.05
N PHE A 37 0.74 -5.90 20.32
CA PHE A 37 -0.64 -6.05 20.80
C PHE A 37 -1.30 -7.36 20.38
N LEU A 38 -1.18 -7.75 19.08
CA LEU A 38 -1.83 -8.91 18.47
C LEU A 38 -0.91 -10.14 18.33
N GLY A 39 0.36 -10.05 18.75
CA GLY A 39 1.35 -11.10 18.56
C GLY A 39 0.94 -12.47 19.12
N ALA A 40 1.07 -13.51 18.30
CA ALA A 40 0.64 -14.86 18.64
C ALA A 40 1.43 -15.52 19.80
N LYS A 41 2.61 -15.01 20.17
CA LYS A 41 3.43 -15.56 21.27
C LYS A 41 3.65 -14.59 22.43
N ALA A 42 3.84 -13.31 22.15
CA ALA A 42 4.16 -12.27 23.14
C ALA A 42 3.17 -11.09 23.15
N GLY A 43 2.02 -11.21 22.48
CA GLY A 43 1.05 -10.12 22.41
C GLY A 43 0.40 -9.84 23.77
N ARG A 44 0.27 -8.56 24.12
CA ARG A 44 -0.40 -8.12 25.37
C ARG A 44 -1.82 -8.70 25.48
N LEU A 45 -2.55 -8.82 24.37
CA LEU A 45 -3.90 -9.39 24.35
C LEU A 45 -3.93 -10.87 24.75
N LYS A 46 -2.91 -11.66 24.37
CA LYS A 46 -2.76 -13.05 24.83
C LYS A 46 -2.38 -13.15 26.30
N ALA A 47 -1.62 -12.19 26.84
CA ALA A 47 -1.29 -12.15 28.26
C ALA A 47 -2.56 -11.94 29.09
N VAL A 48 -3.41 -10.99 28.70
CA VAL A 48 -4.72 -10.76 29.34
C VAL A 48 -5.66 -11.96 29.17
N GLN A 49 -5.65 -12.61 28.00
CA GLN A 49 -6.43 -13.84 27.79
C GLN A 49 -6.04 -14.99 28.73
N LYS A 50 -4.75 -15.13 29.09
CA LYS A 50 -4.31 -16.13 30.08
C LYS A 50 -4.83 -15.82 31.48
N LEU A 51 -4.98 -14.55 31.84
CA LEU A 51 -5.53 -14.09 33.12
C LEU A 51 -7.04 -14.36 33.25
N MET A 52 -7.74 -14.60 32.14
CA MET A 52 -9.16 -15.01 32.13
C MET A 52 -9.40 -16.34 32.87
N GLY A 53 -8.37 -17.19 32.99
CA GLY A 53 -8.42 -18.42 33.80
C GLY A 53 -8.74 -18.17 35.28
N SER A 54 -8.42 -16.97 35.79
CA SER A 54 -8.61 -16.55 37.18
C SER A 54 -9.95 -15.85 37.45
N VAL A 55 -10.84 -15.74 36.45
CA VAL A 55 -12.17 -15.13 36.59
C VAL A 55 -13.17 -16.16 37.15
N PRO A 56 -14.08 -15.79 38.08
CA PRO A 56 -15.10 -16.70 38.61
C PRO A 56 -16.03 -17.24 37.51
N GLY A 57 -16.39 -18.53 37.59
CA GLY A 57 -17.25 -19.24 36.63
C GLY A 57 -18.51 -18.49 36.13
N PRO A 58 -19.31 -17.81 36.98
CA PRO A 58 -20.52 -17.10 36.53
C PRO A 58 -20.23 -15.84 35.69
N GLU A 59 -19.03 -15.27 35.80
CA GLU A 59 -18.62 -14.01 35.16
C GLU A 59 -17.80 -14.23 33.88
N LYS A 60 -17.32 -15.47 33.65
CA LYS A 60 -16.55 -15.86 32.45
C LYS A 60 -17.26 -15.58 31.11
N PRO A 61 -18.59 -15.76 30.96
CA PRO A 61 -19.25 -15.47 29.68
C PRO A 61 -19.19 -13.98 29.31
N ALA A 62 -19.39 -13.09 30.28
CA ALA A 62 -19.33 -11.65 30.07
C ALA A 62 -17.90 -11.18 29.75
N ALA A 63 -16.91 -11.68 30.49
CA ALA A 63 -15.49 -11.42 30.25
C ALA A 63 -15.03 -11.91 28.87
N GLY A 64 -15.46 -13.11 28.45
CA GLY A 64 -15.14 -13.66 27.13
C GLY A 64 -15.78 -12.88 25.98
N LYS A 65 -17.02 -12.39 26.16
CA LYS A 65 -17.67 -11.52 25.18
C LYS A 65 -16.89 -10.22 24.98
N ARG A 66 -16.53 -9.54 26.07
CA ARG A 66 -15.78 -8.28 25.98
C ARG A 66 -14.37 -8.48 25.40
N LEU A 67 -13.71 -9.60 25.70
CA LEU A 67 -12.42 -9.94 25.10
C LEU A 67 -12.50 -10.03 23.57
N ASN A 68 -13.56 -10.66 23.04
CA ASN A 68 -13.76 -10.76 21.59
C ASN A 68 -14.08 -9.40 20.97
N GLU A 69 -14.93 -8.59 21.61
CA GLU A 69 -15.23 -7.22 21.16
C GLU A 69 -13.95 -6.37 21.08
N VAL A 70 -13.12 -6.36 22.14
CA VAL A 70 -11.86 -5.63 22.16
C VAL A 70 -10.88 -6.14 21.11
N LYS A 71 -10.84 -7.45 20.87
CA LYS A 71 -10.01 -8.02 19.81
C LYS A 71 -10.44 -7.53 18.42
N ASP A 72 -11.75 -7.48 18.17
CA ASP A 72 -12.30 -6.99 16.90
C ASP A 72 -12.05 -5.48 16.74
N GLU A 73 -12.20 -4.69 17.80
CA GLU A 73 -11.87 -3.25 17.83
C GLU A 73 -10.40 -3.00 17.44
N ILE A 74 -9.47 -3.71 18.08
CA ILE A 74 -8.02 -3.60 17.82
C ILE A 74 -7.68 -4.01 16.38
N GLN A 75 -8.34 -5.05 15.86
CA GLN A 75 -8.11 -5.52 14.50
C GLN A 75 -8.67 -4.54 13.45
N ALA A 76 -9.80 -3.90 13.74
CA ALA A 76 -10.35 -2.84 12.90
C ALA A 76 -9.45 -1.59 12.89
N ALA A 77 -8.91 -1.20 14.05
CA ALA A 77 -7.97 -0.08 14.15
C ALA A 77 -6.68 -0.34 13.37
N PHE A 78 -6.11 -1.54 13.49
CA PHE A 78 -4.97 -1.97 12.70
C PHE A 78 -5.25 -1.88 11.19
N GLN A 79 -6.41 -2.40 10.74
CA GLN A 79 -6.77 -2.39 9.33
C GLN A 79 -6.94 -0.96 8.81
N THR A 80 -7.59 -0.09 9.59
CA THR A 80 -7.77 1.33 9.25
C THR A 80 -6.43 2.04 9.10
N CYS A 81 -5.49 1.80 10.02
CA CYS A 81 -4.15 2.39 9.94
C CYS A 81 -3.33 1.82 8.77
N ARG A 82 -3.46 0.51 8.50
CA ARG A 82 -2.84 -0.13 7.34
C ARG A 82 -3.36 0.47 6.04
N ASP A 83 -4.65 0.70 5.93
CA ASP A 83 -5.24 1.31 4.74
C ASP A 83 -4.81 2.77 4.61
N ARG A 84 -4.74 3.53 5.71
CA ARG A 84 -4.17 4.89 5.74
C ARG A 84 -2.72 4.95 5.25
N LEU A 85 -1.88 4.00 5.66
CA LEU A 85 -0.47 3.93 5.26
C LEU A 85 -0.28 3.33 3.86
N GLY A 86 -1.14 2.40 3.43
CA GLY A 86 -1.10 1.78 2.11
C GLY A 86 -1.72 2.63 0.99
N THR A 87 -2.65 3.52 1.32
CA THR A 87 -3.21 4.52 0.40
C THR A 87 -2.39 5.79 0.33
N GLN A 88 -1.39 5.98 1.20
CA GLN A 88 -0.35 6.94 0.88
C GLN A 88 0.41 6.36 -0.30
N PRO A 89 0.25 6.88 -1.54
CA PRO A 89 1.17 6.51 -2.60
C PRO A 89 2.55 6.75 -2.02
N ALA A 90 3.45 5.77 -2.16
CA ALA A 90 4.81 5.90 -1.69
C ALA A 90 5.25 7.33 -1.99
N LYS A 91 5.38 8.17 -0.96
CA LYS A 91 6.02 9.49 -1.07
C LYS A 91 7.52 9.31 -1.32
N GLY A 92 7.88 8.20 -1.98
CA GLY A 92 9.17 7.90 -2.55
C GLY A 92 9.35 8.84 -3.71
N LYS A 93 9.81 10.04 -3.34
CA LYS A 93 10.14 11.16 -4.21
C LYS A 93 8.87 11.71 -4.84
N SER A 94 8.62 13.00 -4.63
CA SER A 94 7.95 13.79 -5.66
C SER A 94 8.46 13.27 -6.99
N ALA A 95 7.62 12.55 -7.75
CA ALA A 95 7.96 12.18 -9.10
C ALA A 95 8.37 13.51 -9.73
N GLU A 96 9.68 13.67 -9.98
CA GLU A 96 10.19 14.86 -10.62
C GLU A 96 9.26 15.11 -11.79
N GLN A 97 8.68 16.32 -11.84
CA GLN A 97 7.61 16.65 -12.74
C GLN A 97 8.14 16.48 -14.17
N PHE A 98 7.95 15.29 -14.72
CA PHE A 98 8.55 14.90 -15.99
C PHE A 98 7.78 15.60 -17.09
N ASP A 99 8.44 16.58 -17.72
CA ASP A 99 7.90 17.24 -18.89
C ASP A 99 8.09 16.36 -20.13
N ALA A 100 7.00 15.69 -20.51
CA ALA A 100 6.96 14.82 -21.68
C ALA A 100 7.09 15.59 -23.02
N THR A 101 7.05 16.93 -23.01
CA THR A 101 7.23 17.75 -24.21
C THR A 101 8.68 18.07 -24.51
N LEU A 102 9.60 17.83 -23.58
CA LEU A 102 11.01 18.10 -23.79
C LEU A 102 11.57 17.22 -24.90
N PRO A 103 12.36 17.79 -25.83
CA PRO A 103 12.99 17.00 -26.88
C PRO A 103 13.98 16.01 -26.25
N GLY A 104 13.79 14.74 -26.58
CA GLY A 104 14.74 13.69 -26.22
C GLY A 104 16.08 13.85 -26.95
N ARG A 105 17.00 12.91 -26.70
CA ARG A 105 18.28 12.88 -27.42
C ARG A 105 18.05 12.59 -28.90
N SER A 106 18.38 13.56 -29.75
CA SER A 106 18.22 13.42 -31.20
C SER A 106 19.23 12.43 -31.78
N ILE A 107 18.76 11.54 -32.65
CA ILE A 107 19.61 10.70 -33.50
C ILE A 107 19.69 11.36 -34.88
N ARG A 108 20.88 11.37 -35.50
CA ARG A 108 21.04 11.91 -36.85
C ARG A 108 20.45 10.95 -37.88
N LEU A 109 19.35 11.35 -38.51
CA LEU A 109 18.80 10.65 -39.67
C LEU A 109 19.51 11.11 -40.95
N GLY A 110 19.83 10.17 -41.83
CA GLY A 110 20.28 10.46 -43.18
C GLY A 110 19.14 11.00 -44.05
N ARG A 111 19.47 11.58 -45.21
CA ARG A 111 18.51 12.00 -46.23
C ARG A 111 18.96 11.52 -47.60
N LEU A 112 18.00 11.23 -48.48
CA LEU A 112 18.29 10.97 -49.89
C LEU A 112 18.82 12.25 -50.55
N HIS A 113 19.72 12.09 -51.51
CA HIS A 113 20.22 13.22 -52.30
C HIS A 113 19.07 13.83 -53.12
N PRO A 114 19.01 15.17 -53.31
CA PRO A 114 17.93 15.80 -54.08
C PRO A 114 17.72 15.20 -55.48
N ILE A 115 18.82 14.87 -56.18
CA ILE A 115 18.75 14.22 -57.50
C ILE A 115 18.03 12.86 -57.40
N THR A 116 18.32 12.05 -56.37
CA THR A 116 17.65 10.77 -56.17
C THR A 116 16.16 10.96 -55.90
N GLN A 117 15.80 11.96 -55.09
CA GLN A 117 14.39 12.31 -54.84
C GLN A 117 13.67 12.70 -56.14
N THR A 118 14.29 13.53 -56.99
CA THR A 118 13.73 13.90 -58.30
C THR A 118 13.58 12.70 -59.24
N ILE A 119 14.55 11.79 -59.24
CA ILE A 119 14.48 10.56 -60.05
C ILE A 119 13.33 9.66 -59.56
N GLU A 120 13.17 9.48 -58.26
CA GLU A 120 12.08 8.70 -57.68
C GLU A 120 10.70 9.32 -57.97
N GLU A 121 10.59 10.65 -57.84
CA GLU A 121 9.37 11.37 -58.18
C GLU A 121 9.01 11.23 -59.66
N LEU A 122 10.00 11.39 -60.56
CA LEU A 122 9.77 11.19 -61.99
C LEU A 122 9.37 9.75 -62.32
N LYS A 123 10.00 8.77 -61.68
CA LYS A 123 9.66 7.35 -61.84
C LYS A 123 8.21 7.08 -61.42
N ASP A 124 7.75 7.67 -60.31
CA ASP A 124 6.36 7.53 -59.86
C ASP A 124 5.37 8.15 -60.86
N ILE A 125 5.64 9.36 -61.35
CA ILE A 125 4.78 10.04 -62.34
C ILE A 125 4.70 9.22 -63.64
N MET A 126 5.84 8.77 -64.17
CA MET A 126 5.88 7.96 -65.39
C MET A 126 5.25 6.58 -65.19
N GLY A 127 5.41 5.97 -64.01
CA GLY A 127 4.75 4.71 -63.65
C GLY A 127 3.22 4.81 -63.70
N ARG A 128 2.66 5.93 -63.22
CA ARG A 128 1.20 6.20 -63.31
C ARG A 128 0.70 6.35 -64.75
N LEU A 129 1.59 6.70 -65.68
CA LEU A 129 1.31 6.79 -67.12
C LEU A 129 1.49 5.44 -67.85
N GLY A 130 1.87 4.36 -67.13
CA GLY A 130 2.04 3.02 -67.69
C GLY A 130 3.45 2.73 -68.21
N PHE A 131 4.43 3.58 -67.91
CA PHE A 131 5.83 3.34 -68.27
C PHE A 131 6.52 2.47 -67.21
N SER A 132 7.45 1.62 -67.64
CA SER A 132 8.33 0.83 -66.78
C SER A 132 9.76 1.37 -66.77
N VAL A 133 10.46 1.18 -65.65
CA VAL A 133 11.88 1.53 -65.54
C VAL A 133 12.71 0.48 -66.27
N ALA A 134 13.58 0.90 -67.19
CA ALA A 134 14.60 0.05 -67.80
C ALA A 134 15.90 0.15 -66.98
N GLU A 135 16.61 -0.97 -66.86
CA GLU A 135 17.87 -1.11 -66.10
C GLU A 135 19.10 -0.73 -66.93
#